data_AF-E0UND2-F1
#
_entry.id   AF-E0UND2-F1
#
_cell.length_a   1.000
_cell.length_b   1.000
_cell.length_c   1.000
_cell.angle_alpha   90.00
_cell.angle_beta   90.00
_cell.angle_gamma   90.00
#
_symmetry.space_group_name_H-M   'P 1'
#
loop_
_entity.id
_entity.type
_entity.pdbx_description
1 polymer ?
#
loop_
_entity_poly.entity_id
_entity_poly.type
_entity_poly.pdbx_seq_one_letter_code
_entity_poly.pdbx_strand_id
1 'polypeptide(L)'
;MKITEKIKETLKSAKEEKLEPFPADLEIETVEFFDQLGVIGGHTPLGFFELNRYDDHVFEYIAVYVNGTLAYFLEKPGKNEKVLFNRVQNLKSILNPIGR
;
A
#
# COMPACT_ATOMS: atom_id res chain seq x y z
N MET A 1 -12.37 0.47 -16.20
CA MET A 1 -12.02 1.24 -14.99
C MET A 1 -10.64 0.80 -14.56
N LYS A 2 -9.70 1.73 -14.36
CA LYS A 2 -8.34 1.37 -13.93
C LYS A 2 -8.37 0.94 -12.46
N ILE A 3 -7.55 -0.04 -12.08
CA ILE A 3 -7.49 -0.55 -10.70
C ILE A 3 -7.19 0.57 -9.68
N THR A 4 -6.42 1.57 -10.10
CA THR A 4 -6.09 2.77 -9.31
C THR A 4 -7.31 3.65 -9.01
N GLU A 5 -8.27 3.76 -9.94
CA GLU A 5 -9.53 4.49 -9.72
C GLU A 5 -10.39 3.76 -8.68
N LYS A 6 -10.49 2.43 -8.80
CA LYS A 6 -11.21 1.58 -7.85
C LYS A 6 -10.63 1.69 -6.44
N ILE A 7 -9.31 1.71 -6.32
CA ILE A 7 -8.63 1.89 -5.02
C ILE A 7 -8.93 3.30 -4.48
N LYS A 8 -8.83 4.35 -5.30
CA LYS A 8 -9.12 5.73 -4.87
C LYS A 8 -10.56 5.90 -4.39
N GLU A 9 -11.54 5.29 -5.04
CA GLU A 9 -12.94 5.26 -4.58
C GLU A 9 -13.09 4.53 -3.25
N THR A 10 -12.50 3.33 -3.13
CA THR A 10 -12.51 2.56 -1.88
C THR A 10 -11.91 3.35 -0.72
N LEU A 11 -10.81 4.07 -0.99
CA LEU A 11 -10.16 4.93 0.00
C LEU A 11 -11.00 6.16 0.38
N LYS A 12 -11.79 6.69 -0.55
CA LYS A 12 -12.70 7.79 -0.26
C LYS A 12 -13.78 7.34 0.72
N SER A 13 -14.42 6.19 0.47
CA SER A 13 -15.40 5.60 1.40
C SER A 13 -14.77 5.29 2.76
N ALA A 14 -13.58 4.68 2.79
CA ALA A 14 -12.89 4.37 4.04
C ALA A 14 -12.51 5.62 4.87
N LYS A 15 -12.23 6.75 4.22
CA LYS A 15 -12.00 8.04 4.91
C LYS A 15 -13.29 8.62 5.48
N GLU A 16 -14.39 8.51 4.74
CA GLU A 16 -15.71 8.95 5.19
C GLU A 16 -16.19 8.14 6.40
N GLU A 17 -15.84 6.85 6.44
CA GLU A 17 -16.14 5.92 7.55
C GLU A 17 -15.25 6.10 8.80
N LYS A 18 -14.23 6.98 8.76
CA LYS A 18 -13.29 7.23 9.88
C LYS A 18 -12.74 5.93 10.51
N LEU A 19 -12.22 5.03 9.70
CA LEU A 19 -11.69 3.76 10.21
C LEU A 19 -10.54 3.99 11.21
N GLU A 20 -10.70 3.42 12.41
CA GLU A 20 -9.71 3.48 13.49
C GLU A 20 -8.39 2.80 13.09
N PRO A 21 -7.23 3.25 13.59
CA PRO A 21 -5.97 2.56 13.40
C PRO A 21 -6.01 1.10 13.87
N PHE A 22 -5.14 0.27 13.30
CA PHE A 22 -4.99 -1.12 13.72
C PHE A 22 -4.34 -1.23 15.11
N PRO A 23 -4.67 -2.29 15.88
CA PRO A 23 -3.98 -2.63 17.11
C PRO A 23 -2.47 -2.85 16.91
N ALA A 24 -1.67 -2.47 17.91
CA ALA A 24 -0.21 -2.44 17.83
C ALA A 24 0.48 -3.82 17.79
N ASP A 25 -0.26 -4.88 18.10
CA ASP A 25 0.17 -6.29 18.10
C ASP A 25 -0.02 -6.97 16.74
N LEU A 26 -0.61 -6.29 15.76
CA LEU A 26 -0.71 -6.81 14.41
C LEU A 26 0.57 -6.56 13.61
N GLU A 27 0.80 -7.40 12.60
CA GLU A 27 1.97 -7.34 11.73
C GLU A 27 1.59 -7.06 10.28
N ILE A 28 2.52 -6.46 9.55
CA ILE A 28 2.39 -6.27 8.11
C ILE A 28 2.66 -7.62 7.44
N GLU A 29 1.67 -8.15 6.73
CA GLU A 29 1.77 -9.46 6.06
C GLU A 29 2.17 -9.30 4.59
N THR A 30 1.58 -8.32 3.93
CA THR A 30 1.68 -8.16 2.48
C THR A 30 1.99 -6.72 2.12
N VAL A 31 2.94 -6.56 1.20
CA VAL A 31 3.28 -5.29 0.55
C VAL A 31 3.17 -5.50 -0.95
N GLU A 32 2.34 -4.71 -1.61
CA GLU A 32 2.17 -4.76 -3.06
C GLU A 32 2.62 -3.44 -3.70
N PHE A 33 3.28 -3.58 -4.85
CA PHE A 33 3.74 -2.48 -5.67
C PHE A 33 2.89 -2.39 -6.93
N PHE A 34 2.45 -1.17 -7.27
CA PHE A 34 1.56 -0.94 -8.42
C PHE A 34 2.11 0.10 -9.38
N ASP A 35 1.76 -0.08 -10.64
CA ASP A 35 1.78 0.94 -11.67
C ASP A 35 0.34 1.34 -12.06
N GLN A 36 0.18 2.00 -13.21
CA GLN A 36 -1.14 2.42 -13.73
C GLN A 36 -2.03 1.26 -14.21
N LEU A 37 -1.46 0.07 -14.43
CA LEU A 37 -2.11 -1.13 -14.95
C LEU A 37 -2.38 -2.18 -13.88
N GLY A 38 -1.68 -2.13 -12.74
CA GLY A 38 -1.95 -2.94 -11.56
C GLY A 38 -0.70 -3.38 -10.83
N VAL A 39 -0.79 -4.53 -10.17
CA VAL A 39 0.34 -5.07 -9.42
C VAL A 39 1.48 -5.38 -10.38
N ILE A 40 2.70 -5.04 -9.96
CA ILE A 40 3.95 -5.32 -10.66
C ILE A 40 4.89 -6.19 -9.83
N GLY A 41 4.65 -6.31 -8.53
CA GLY A 41 5.41 -7.16 -7.63
C GLY A 41 5.03 -6.92 -6.18
N GLY A 42 5.66 -7.65 -5.28
CA GLY A 42 5.38 -7.51 -3.86
C GLY A 42 6.05 -8.57 -2.99
N HIS A 43 5.74 -8.47 -1.70
CA HIS A 43 6.08 -9.43 -0.68
C HIS A 43 4.79 -9.93 -0.02
N THR A 44 4.69 -11.23 0.17
CA THR A 44 3.58 -11.91 0.85
C THR A 44 4.15 -12.86 1.90
N PRO A 45 3.32 -13.44 2.79
CA PRO A 45 3.77 -14.49 3.71
C PRO A 45 4.35 -15.72 3.00
N LEU A 46 4.03 -15.93 1.71
CA LEU A 46 4.54 -17.03 0.90
C LEU A 46 5.87 -16.70 0.20
N GLY A 47 6.34 -15.45 0.33
CA GLY A 47 7.59 -14.98 -0.27
C GLY A 47 7.38 -13.79 -1.23
N PHE A 48 8.45 -13.50 -1.97
CA PHE A 48 8.52 -12.41 -2.92
C PHE A 48 8.03 -12.84 -4.29
N PHE A 49 7.39 -11.91 -5.00
CA PHE A 49 7.03 -12.11 -6.40
C PHE A 49 7.26 -10.82 -7.19
N GLU A 50 7.55 -11.00 -8.47
CA GLU A 50 7.69 -9.93 -9.44
C GLU A 50 6.95 -10.38 -10.71
N LEU A 51 6.18 -9.47 -11.28
CA LEU A 51 5.45 -9.71 -12.51
C LEU A 51 6.21 -9.02 -13.64
N ASN A 52 6.53 -9.79 -14.69
CA ASN A 52 7.15 -9.24 -15.88
C ASN A 52 6.28 -8.13 -16.48
N ARG A 53 6.77 -6.91 -16.36
CA ARG A 53 6.23 -5.69 -16.96
C ARG A 53 7.33 -5.13 -17.86
N TYR A 54 6.98 -4.60 -19.01
CA TYR A 54 7.95 -4.02 -19.95
C TYR A 54 8.70 -2.84 -19.30
N ASP A 55 9.90 -2.53 -19.82
CA ASP A 55 10.90 -1.65 -19.19
C ASP A 55 10.48 -0.19 -18.94
N ASP A 56 9.31 0.25 -19.43
CA ASP A 56 8.80 1.62 -19.33
C ASP A 56 7.84 1.85 -18.16
N HIS A 57 7.54 0.82 -17.38
CA HIS A 57 6.61 0.91 -16.25
C HIS A 57 7.26 1.50 -15.01
N VAL A 58 6.81 2.70 -14.63
CA VAL A 58 7.22 3.35 -13.39
C VAL A 58 6.28 2.93 -12.28
N PHE A 59 6.87 2.40 -11.22
CA PHE A 59 6.22 2.16 -9.96
C PHE A 59 5.63 3.46 -9.37
N GLU A 60 4.33 3.46 -9.10
CA GLU A 60 3.58 4.65 -8.70
C GLU A 60 2.85 4.50 -7.36
N TYR A 61 2.61 3.29 -6.84
CA TYR A 61 1.86 3.14 -5.58
C TYR A 61 2.35 1.96 -4.74
N ILE A 62 2.27 2.11 -3.41
CA ILE A 62 2.46 1.03 -2.43
C ILE A 62 1.14 0.78 -1.72
N ALA A 63 0.71 -0.48 -1.65
CA ALA A 63 -0.30 -0.92 -0.71
C ALA A 63 0.32 -1.85 0.33
N VAL A 64 -0.11 -1.68 1.58
CA VAL A 64 0.26 -2.57 2.68
C VAL A 64 -1.01 -3.15 3.26
N TYR A 65 -0.98 -4.45 3.54
CA TYR A 65 -2.11 -5.19 4.10
C TYR A 65 -1.75 -5.85 5.42
N VAL A 66 -2.73 -5.86 6.31
CA VAL A 66 -2.70 -6.50 7.63
C VAL A 66 -3.95 -7.37 7.74
N ASN A 67 -3.78 -8.67 7.98
CA ASN A 67 -4.87 -9.67 7.98
C ASN A 67 -5.74 -9.57 6.71
N GLY A 68 -5.11 -9.45 5.55
CA GLY A 68 -5.79 -9.27 4.26
C GLY A 68 -6.57 -7.95 4.07
N THR A 69 -6.51 -7.02 5.03
CA THR A 69 -7.19 -5.72 4.95
C THR A 69 -6.20 -4.62 4.58
N LEU A 70 -6.58 -3.73 3.66
CA LEU A 70 -5.75 -2.57 3.31
C LEU A 70 -5.51 -1.72 4.56
N ALA A 71 -4.24 -1.47 4.84
CA ALA A 71 -3.79 -0.81 6.06
C ALA A 71 -3.02 0.48 5.76
N TYR A 72 -2.30 0.53 4.63
CA TYR A 72 -1.62 1.73 4.18
C TYR A 72 -1.62 1.81 2.67
N PHE A 73 -1.77 3.03 2.12
CA PHE A 73 -1.69 3.27 0.69
C PHE A 73 -0.92 4.56 0.41
N LEU A 74 0.15 4.45 -0.37
CA LEU A 74 1.04 5.55 -0.75
C LEU A 74 1.03 5.73 -2.26
N GLU A 75 0.95 6.98 -2.71
CA GLU A 75 1.10 7.40 -4.10
C GLU A 75 2.46 8.09 -4.30
N LYS A 76 3.09 7.80 -5.44
CA LYS A 76 4.40 8.33 -5.92
C LYS A 76 5.57 8.16 -4.93
N PRO A 77 5.85 6.93 -4.46
CA PRO A 77 7.00 6.61 -3.60
C PRO A 77 8.32 7.11 -4.22
N GLY A 78 9.20 7.70 -3.40
CA GLY A 78 10.51 8.21 -3.81
C GLY A 78 10.49 9.46 -4.70
N LYS A 79 9.31 10.05 -4.98
CA LYS A 79 9.18 11.28 -5.79
C LYS A 79 8.43 12.38 -5.03
N ASN A 80 7.11 12.39 -5.11
CA ASN A 80 6.25 13.36 -4.42
C ASN A 80 5.21 12.56 -3.63
N GLU A 81 5.69 11.98 -2.54
CA GLU A 81 4.98 11.01 -1.75
C GLU A 81 3.69 11.57 -1.16
N LYS A 82 2.58 10.88 -1.41
CA LYS A 82 1.28 11.24 -0.87
C LYS A 82 0.65 10.03 -0.20
N VAL A 83 0.58 10.07 1.13
CA VAL A 83 -0.15 9.06 1.90
C VAL A 83 -1.64 9.25 1.67
N LEU A 84 -2.24 8.31 0.95
CA LEU A 84 -3.66 8.32 0.66
C LEU A 84 -4.47 7.61 1.74
N PHE A 85 -3.88 6.67 2.48
CA PHE A 85 -4.54 5.94 3.55
C PHE A 85 -3.53 5.41 4.57
N ASN A 86 -3.86 5.46 5.85
CA ASN A 86 -2.95 5.02 6.91
C ASN A 86 -3.71 4.62 8.18
N ARG A 87 -3.80 3.31 8.42
CA ARG A 87 -4.26 2.68 9.66
C ARG A 87 -3.14 2.02 10.44
N VAL A 88 -1.90 2.09 9.95
CA VAL A 88 -0.76 1.37 10.52
C VAL A 88 0.05 2.19 11.54
N GLN A 89 -0.42 3.40 11.86
CA GLN A 89 0.25 4.38 12.73
C GLN A 89 0.67 3.82 14.10
N ASN A 90 -0.06 2.83 14.61
CA ASN A 90 0.19 2.22 15.91
C ASN A 90 1.00 0.92 15.84
N LEU A 91 1.33 0.42 14.65
CA LEU A 91 2.08 -0.82 14.51
C LEU A 91 3.53 -0.61 14.94
N LYS A 92 4.00 -1.45 15.87
CA LYS A 92 5.36 -1.37 16.45
C LYS A 92 6.47 -1.54 15.41
N SER A 93 6.18 -2.16 14.27
CA SER A 93 7.11 -2.45 13.19
C SER A 93 7.30 -1.31 12.19
N ILE A 94 6.54 -0.20 12.30
CA ILE A 94 6.82 1.00 11.51
C ILE A 94 7.98 1.74 12.14
N LEU A 95 9.17 1.23 11.89
CA LEU A 95 10.35 2.06 11.78
C LEU A 95 10.02 3.16 10.76
N ASN A 96 10.25 4.41 11.15
CA ASN A 96 10.10 5.64 10.37
C ASN A 96 10.02 5.42 8.85
N PRO A 97 9.00 5.97 8.17
CA PRO A 97 8.88 5.85 6.73
C PRO A 97 10.11 6.51 6.09
N ILE A 98 10.98 5.67 5.53
CA ILE A 98 12.05 6.05 4.61
C ILE A 98 13.19 6.81 5.31
N GLY A 99 14.43 6.46 4.94
CA GLY A 99 15.64 6.88 5.64
C GLY A 99 15.73 8.38 5.95
N ARG A 100 16.36 8.68 7.09
CA ARG A 100 17.10 9.94 7.25
C ARG A 100 18.16 10.08 6.16
#